data_AF-A0A430R8Y5-F1
#
_entry.id   AF-A0A430R8Y5-F1
#
_cell.length_a   1.000
_cell.length_b   1.000
_cell.length_c   1.000
_cell.angle_alpha   90.00
_cell.angle_beta   90.00
_cell.angle_gamma   90.00
#
_symmetry.space_group_name_H-M   'P 1'
#
loop_
_entity.id
_entity.type
_entity.pdbx_description
1 polymer ?
#
loop_
_entity_poly.entity_id
_entity_poly.type
_entity_poly.pdbx_seq_one_letter_code
_entity_poly.pdbx_strand_id
1 'polypeptide(L)' 'GYLALPGGVGTLAELTLAWNLLYLRRGLGRPLAVDPYWLSLLKAHGEIAPEDLALLQVVADEEDLRAFLRSL' A
#
# COMPACT_ATOMS: atom_id res chain seq x y z
N GLY A 1 -8.67 -4.21 -5.98
CA GLY A 1 -7.55 -3.60 -5.26
C GLY A 1 -6.27 -4.34 -5.60
N TYR A 2 -5.16 -3.92 -5.02
CA TYR A 2 -3.85 -4.58 -5.09
C TYR A 2 -3.44 -5.00 -3.67
N LEU A 3 -2.69 -6.10 -3.54
CA LEU A 3 -2.09 -6.53 -2.28
C LEU A 3 -0.60 -6.84 -2.52
N ALA A 4 0.29 -6.13 -1.81
CA ALA A 4 1.72 -6.39 -1.86
C ALA A 4 2.17 -7.23 -0.66
N LEU A 5 2.38 -8.52 -0.89
CA LEU A 5 3.01 -9.45 0.06
C LEU A 5 4.54 -9.22 0.13
N PRO A 6 5.25 -9.83 1.10
CA PRO A 6 6.70 -9.72 1.17
C PRO A 6 7.38 -10.17 -0.13
N GLY A 7 8.35 -9.38 -0.60
CA GLY A 7 8.99 -9.60 -1.89
C GLY A 7 10.26 -8.78 -2.07
N GLY A 8 10.84 -8.85 -3.26
CA GLY A 8 12.07 -8.14 -3.61
C GLY A 8 11.83 -6.77 -4.26
N VAL A 9 12.87 -6.25 -4.93
CA VAL A 9 12.84 -4.96 -5.61
C VAL A 9 11.74 -4.88 -6.68
N GLY A 10 11.45 -5.98 -7.38
CA GLY A 10 10.36 -6.03 -8.37
C GLY A 10 8.99 -5.75 -7.73
N THR A 11 8.69 -6.42 -6.62
CA THR A 11 7.45 -6.20 -5.86
C THR A 11 7.38 -4.80 -5.28
N LEU A 12 8.51 -4.26 -4.80
CA LEU A 12 8.59 -2.88 -4.34
C LEU A 12 8.29 -1.88 -5.46
N ALA A 13 8.76 -2.13 -6.68
CA ALA A 13 8.48 -1.29 -7.83
C ALA A 13 6.98 -1.29 -8.18
N GLU A 14 6.34 -2.46 -8.17
CA GLU A 14 4.90 -2.60 -8.38
C GLU A 14 4.09 -1.89 -7.29
N LEU A 15 4.44 -2.09 -6.02
CA LEU A 15 3.85 -1.40 -4.87
C LEU A 15 3.96 0.11 -5.04
N THR A 16 5.15 0.63 -5.34
CA THR A 16 5.40 2.07 -5.45
C THR A 16 4.63 2.68 -6.61
N LEU A 17 4.52 1.98 -7.75
CA LEU A 17 3.72 2.43 -8.88
C LEU A 17 2.22 2.50 -8.55
N ALA A 18 1.69 1.47 -7.88
CA ALA A 18 0.29 1.47 -7.44
C ALA A 18 0.02 2.58 -6.42
N TRP A 19 0.94 2.78 -5.47
CA TRP A 19 0.85 3.82 -4.45
C TRP A 19 0.92 5.23 -5.07
N ASN A 20 1.76 5.43 -6.08
CA ASN A 20 1.88 6.69 -6.80
C ASN A 20 0.53 7.15 -7.38
N LEU A 21 -0.28 6.22 -7.92
CA LEU A 21 -1.61 6.56 -8.43
C LEU A 21 -2.54 7.09 -7.32
N LEU A 22 -2.45 6.55 -6.11
CA LEU A 22 -3.20 7.02 -4.94
C LEU A 22 -2.65 8.36 -4.43
N TYR A 23 -1.33 8.49 -4.37
CA TYR A 23 -0.61 9.68 -3.94
C TYR A 23 -0.99 10.93 -4.75
N LEU A 24 -1.28 10.77 -6.05
CA LEU A 24 -1.73 11.86 -6.90
C LEU A 24 -3.08 12.47 -6.48
N ARG A 25 -3.92 11.77 -5.70
CA ARG A 25 -5.24 12.23 -5.20
C ARG A 25 -6.18 12.75 -6.29
N ARG A 26 -6.13 12.17 -7.50
CA ARG A 26 -6.96 12.54 -8.67
C ARG A 26 -8.06 11.53 -9.01
N GLY A 27 -8.39 10.62 -8.08
CA GLY A 27 -9.33 9.52 -8.36
C GLY A 27 -8.77 8.45 -9.31
N LEU A 28 -7.44 8.35 -9.41
CA LEU A 28 -6.74 7.32 -10.18
C LEU A 28 -6.42 6.10 -9.31
N GLY A 29 -6.12 4.98 -9.96
CA GLY A 29 -5.70 3.75 -9.27
C GLY A 29 -6.84 2.96 -8.63
N ARG A 30 -6.47 2.02 -7.76
CA ARG A 30 -7.36 1.15 -6.99
C ARG A 30 -6.83 1.05 -5.55
N PRO A 31 -7.66 0.72 -4.55
CA PRO A 31 -7.19 0.50 -3.18
C PRO A 31 -5.98 -0.44 -3.14
N LEU A 32 -4.95 -0.06 -2.39
CA LEU A 32 -3.68 -0.78 -2.26
C LEU A 32 -3.49 -1.20 -0.80
N ALA A 33 -3.39 -2.51 -0.60
CA ALA A 33 -3.02 -3.12 0.67
C ALA A 33 -1.58 -3.61 0.66
N VAL A 34 -0.94 -3.66 1.83
CA VAL A 34 0.44 -4.13 2.03
C VAL A 34 0.52 -5.03 3.26
N ASP A 35 1.39 -6.02 3.19
CA ASP A 35 1.82 -6.79 4.36
C ASP A 35 2.65 -5.90 5.33
N PRO A 36 2.54 -6.09 6.66
CA PRO A 36 3.34 -5.35 7.66
C PRO A 36 4.85 -5.34 7.41
N TYR A 37 5.39 -6.35 6.72
CA TYR A 37 6.77 -6.41 6.24
C TYR A 37 7.25 -5.09 5.62
N TRP A 38 6.41 -4.48 4.78
CA TRP A 38 6.77 -3.26 4.06
C TRP A 38 6.90 -2.02 4.94
N LEU A 39 6.25 -1.99 6.11
CA LEU A 39 6.30 -0.86 7.04
C LEU A 39 7.66 -0.71 7.74
N SER A 40 8.48 -1.76 7.71
CA SER A 40 9.89 -1.67 8.16
C SER A 40 10.76 -0.83 7.21
N LEU A 41 10.35 -0.73 5.94
CA LEU A 41 11.06 -0.01 4.88
C LEU A 41 10.40 1.33 4.54
N LEU A 42 9.07 1.32 4.35
CA LEU A 42 8.27 2.48 3.95
C LEU A 42 7.92 3.31 5.19
N LYS A 43 8.55 4.49 5.29
CA LYS A 43 8.38 5.43 6.40
C LYS A 43 8.34 6.86 5.89
N ALA A 44 7.77 7.75 6.69
CA ALA A 44 7.73 9.17 6.39
C ALA A 44 9.17 9.70 6.36
N HIS A 45 9.55 10.31 5.25
CA HIS A 45 10.91 10.77 5.01
C HIS A 45 10.96 11.79 3.87
N GLY A 46 11.56 12.95 4.13
CA GLY A 46 11.63 14.03 3.15
C GLY A 46 10.25 14.53 2.78
N GLU A 47 9.90 14.44 1.49
CA GLU A 47 8.60 14.87 0.95
C GLU A 47 7.48 13.83 1.12
N ILE A 48 7.80 12.60 1.54
CA ILE A 48 6.80 11.58 1.85
C ILE A 48 6.28 11.84 3.26
N ALA A 49 5.05 12.33 3.35
CA ALA A 49 4.39 12.67 4.60
C ALA A 49 3.73 11.44 5.25
N PRO A 50 3.44 11.47 6.56
CA PRO A 50 2.66 10.40 7.22
C PRO A 50 1.31 10.14 6.56
N GLU A 51 0.66 11.18 6.03
CA GLU A 51 -0.63 11.10 5.33
C GLU A 51 -0.52 10.35 4.00
N ASP A 52 0.67 10.31 3.40
CA ASP A 52 0.88 9.54 2.18
C ASP A 52 0.97 8.05 2.51
N LEU A 53 1.59 7.68 3.64
CA LEU A 53 1.59 6.29 4.13
C LEU A 53 0.19 5.81 4.49
N ALA A 54 -0.67 6.71 4.97
CA ALA A 54 -2.06 6.39 5.28
C ALA A 54 -2.89 5.98 4.05
N LEU A 55 -2.37 6.16 2.83
CA LEU A 55 -2.97 5.63 1.60
C LEU A 55 -2.78 4.11 1.45
N LEU A 56 -1.88 3.50 2.22
CA LEU A 56 -1.62 2.07 2.24
C LEU A 56 -2.46 1.40 3.33
N GLN A 57 -3.28 0.42 2.96
CA GLN A 57 -4.03 -0.38 3.92
C GLN A 57 -3.18 -1.56 4.41
N VAL A 58 -3.07 -1.77 5.71
CA VAL A 58 -2.29 -2.90 6.24
C VAL A 58 -3.18 -4.14 6.28
N VAL A 59 -2.66 -5.26 5.76
CA VAL A 59 -3.30 -6.58 5.85
C VAL A 59 -2.31 -7.52 6.51
N ALA A 60 -2.51 -7.82 7.80
CA ALA A 60 -1.63 -8.68 8.58
C ALA A 60 -2.10 -10.14 8.62
N ASP A 61 -3.39 -10.39 8.42
CA ASP A 61 -3.99 -11.72 8.50
C ASP A 61 -5.19 -11.91 7.55
N GLU A 62 -5.84 -13.08 7.66
CA GLU A 62 -7.01 -13.41 6.85
C GLU A 62 -8.24 -12.54 7.15
N GLU A 63 -8.41 -12.05 8.39
CA GLU A 63 -9.54 -11.21 8.74
C GLU A 63 -9.41 -9.83 8.09
N ASP A 64 -8.21 -9.24 8.15
CA ASP A 64 -7.88 -8.02 7.42
C ASP A 64 -8.07 -8.19 5.92
N LEU A 65 -7.64 -9.33 5.37
CA LEU A 65 -7.80 -9.64 3.95
C LEU A 65 -9.29 -9.69 3.56
N ARG A 66 -10.12 -10.34 4.37
CA ARG A 66 -11.58 -10.41 4.14
C ARG A 66 -12.21 -9.02 4.23
N ALA A 67 -11.77 -8.18 5.16
CA ALA A 67 -12.23 -6.80 5.28
C ALA A 67 -11.84 -5.97 4.04
N PHE A 68 -10.58 -6.07 3.61
CA PHE A 68 -10.08 -5.42 2.40
C PHE A 68 -10.89 -5.82 1.18
N LEU A 69 -11.09 -7.12 0.96
CA LEU A 69 -11.84 -7.65 -0.19
C LEU A 69 -13.30 -7.18 -0.24
N ARG A 70 -13.96 -6.98 0.92
CA ARG A 70 -15.34 -6.46 0.99
C ARG A 70 -15.44 -4.97 0.68
N SER A 71 -14.34 -4.24 0.76
CA SER A 71 -14.28 -2.79 0.51
C SER A 71 -14.01 -2.41 -0.95
N LEU A 72 -13.71 -3.40 -1.80
CA LEU A 72 -13.39 -3.22 -3.22
C LEU A 72 -14.63 -3.04 -4.09
#